data_AF-C5A5X2-F1
#
_entry.id   AF-C5A5X2-F1
#
_cell.length_a   1.000
_cell.length_b   1.000
_cell.length_c   1.000
_cell.angle_alpha   90.00
_cell.angle_beta   90.00
_cell.angle_gamma   90.00
#
_symmetry.space_group_name_H-M   'P 1'
#
loop_
_entity.id
_entity.type
_entity.pdbx_description
1 polymer ?
#
loop_
_entity_poly.entity_id
_entity_poly.type
_entity_poly.pdbx_seq_one_letter_code
_entity_poly.pdbx_strand_id
1 'polypeptide(L)'
;MDGAAYEILGHYLDSLSGSIYLGSAKGFVFVEHDERVYVISPVECTEYVSIFYSDGFLEIYTIWGRGGENGIRILADTSRVSVFSEGDDLYILIEPHGSYEMVNGVVGVFLRGARDMEPTLRSAIDLSDLKRKEKDGLIEVVQGQRV
;
A
#
# COMPACT_ATOMS: atom_id res chain seq x y z
N MET A 1 12.39 -8.47 -21.03
CA MET A 1 11.15 -8.62 -20.22
C MET A 1 11.63 -8.65 -18.78
N ASP A 2 11.42 -7.54 -18.07
CA ASP A 2 12.13 -7.23 -16.82
C ASP A 2 11.52 -7.97 -15.63
N GLY A 3 12.38 -8.61 -14.82
CA GLY A 3 12.00 -9.48 -13.71
C GLY A 3 11.34 -8.78 -12.51
N ALA A 4 11.45 -7.45 -12.41
CA ALA A 4 10.98 -6.71 -11.23
C ALA A 4 9.44 -6.65 -11.10
N ALA A 5 8.71 -6.57 -12.21
CA ALA A 5 7.24 -6.60 -12.17
C ALA A 5 6.69 -7.96 -11.74
N TYR A 6 7.39 -9.04 -12.13
CA TYR A 6 7.08 -10.40 -11.66
C TYR A 6 7.34 -10.59 -10.17
N GLU A 7 8.28 -9.83 -9.58
CA GLU A 7 8.58 -9.88 -8.15
C GLU A 7 7.43 -9.30 -7.31
N ILE A 8 6.92 -8.11 -7.67
CA ILE A 8 5.72 -7.54 -7.03
C ILE A 8 4.51 -8.48 -7.21
N LEU A 9 4.32 -9.04 -8.40
CA LEU A 9 3.25 -10.01 -8.65
C LEU A 9 3.43 -11.29 -7.82
N GLY A 10 4.67 -11.76 -7.67
CA GLY A 10 5.01 -12.89 -6.82
C GLY A 10 4.62 -12.64 -5.37
N HIS A 11 5.01 -11.50 -4.80
CA HIS A 11 4.63 -11.10 -3.45
C HIS A 11 3.12 -10.94 -3.26
N TYR A 12 2.43 -10.43 -4.28
CA TYR A 12 0.97 -10.37 -4.28
C TYR A 12 0.33 -11.76 -4.23
N LEU A 13 0.81 -12.71 -5.05
CA LEU A 13 0.35 -14.10 -5.03
C LEU A 13 0.66 -14.81 -3.72
N ASP A 14 1.83 -14.55 -3.14
CA ASP A 14 2.21 -15.08 -1.82
C ASP A 14 1.26 -14.53 -0.73
N SER A 15 0.96 -13.22 -0.76
CA SER A 15 0.04 -12.58 0.17
C SER A 15 -1.38 -13.13 0.09
N LEU A 16 -1.85 -13.45 -1.12
CA LEU A 16 -3.14 -14.13 -1.31
C LEU A 16 -3.20 -15.50 -0.63
N SER A 17 -2.05 -16.17 -0.45
CA SER A 17 -1.97 -17.50 0.15
C SER A 17 -1.67 -17.49 1.66
N GLY A 18 -0.95 -16.48 2.14
CA GLY A 18 -0.38 -16.46 3.50
C GLY A 18 -0.80 -15.31 4.39
N SER A 19 -1.53 -14.32 3.86
CA SER A 19 -1.92 -13.09 4.59
C SER A 19 -3.44 -12.95 4.69
N ILE A 20 -3.90 -12.12 5.63
CA ILE A 20 -5.33 -11.81 5.78
C ILE A 20 -5.70 -10.74 4.77
N TYR A 21 -6.57 -11.05 3.81
CA TYR A 21 -7.07 -10.06 2.87
C TYR A 21 -8.04 -9.09 3.57
N LEU A 22 -7.75 -7.79 3.51
CA LEU A 22 -8.57 -6.75 4.14
C LEU A 22 -9.53 -6.07 3.16
N GLY A 23 -9.21 -6.10 1.86
CA GLY A 23 -10.06 -5.57 0.81
C GLY A 23 -9.28 -4.95 -0.35
N SER A 24 -10.01 -4.58 -1.38
CA SER A 24 -9.47 -3.85 -2.53
C SER A 24 -10.46 -2.80 -2.98
N ALA A 25 -9.93 -1.63 -3.36
CA ALA A 25 -10.72 -0.54 -3.92
C ALA A 25 -9.91 0.19 -4.99
N LYS A 26 -10.62 0.92 -5.86
CA LYS A 26 -9.96 1.76 -6.85
C LYS A 26 -9.31 2.95 -6.16
N GLY A 27 -8.06 3.26 -6.52
CA GLY A 27 -7.31 4.24 -5.77
C GLY A 27 -5.96 4.60 -6.37
N PHE A 28 -5.19 5.38 -5.62
CA PHE A 28 -3.81 5.71 -5.98
C PHE A 28 -2.94 5.88 -4.74
N VAL A 29 -1.63 5.81 -4.95
CA VAL A 29 -0.61 6.02 -3.94
C VAL A 29 0.09 7.35 -4.20
N PHE A 30 0.34 8.10 -3.14
CA PHE A 30 1.01 9.39 -3.19
C PHE A 30 2.02 9.55 -2.04
N VAL A 31 2.89 10.53 -2.17
CA VAL A 31 3.80 10.97 -1.12
C VAL A 31 3.55 12.46 -0.90
N GLU A 32 3.25 12.85 0.33
CA GLU A 32 3.20 14.24 0.74
C GLU A 32 4.57 14.64 1.34
N HIS A 33 5.19 15.68 0.79
CA HIS A 33 6.46 16.23 1.27
C HIS A 33 6.49 17.74 1.04
N ASP A 34 6.92 18.51 2.04
CA ASP A 34 7.02 19.97 1.99
C ASP A 34 5.74 20.64 1.42
N GLU A 35 4.58 20.27 1.96
CA GLU A 35 3.25 20.76 1.54
C GLU A 35 2.89 20.46 0.07
N ARG A 36 3.59 19.52 -0.57
CA ARG A 36 3.33 19.09 -1.95
C ARG A 36 2.99 17.61 -2.00
N VAL A 37 2.04 17.28 -2.87
CA VAL A 37 1.62 15.91 -3.13
C VAL A 37 2.23 15.42 -4.44
N TYR A 38 2.98 14.32 -4.36
CA TYR A 38 3.59 13.62 -5.47
C TYR A 38 2.88 12.29 -5.66
N VAL A 39 2.14 12.13 -6.75
CA VAL A 39 1.45 10.86 -7.03
C VAL A 39 2.42 9.89 -7.71
N ILE A 40 2.48 8.65 -7.20
CA ILE A 40 3.42 7.62 -7.68
C ILE A 40 2.73 6.48 -8.45
N SER A 41 1.39 6.48 -8.53
CA SER A 41 0.57 5.59 -9.37
C SER A 41 -0.42 6.39 -10.24
N PRO A 42 -1.19 5.78 -11.16
CA PRO A 42 -2.20 6.50 -11.95
C PRO A 42 -3.26 7.20 -11.08
N VAL A 43 -3.46 8.51 -11.30
CA VAL A 43 -4.32 9.37 -10.47
C VAL A 43 -5.81 9.13 -10.73
N GLU A 44 -6.14 8.65 -11.93
CA GLU A 44 -7.51 8.48 -12.41
C GLU A 44 -8.33 7.46 -11.61
N CYS A 45 -7.67 6.73 -10.68
CA CYS A 45 -8.25 5.65 -9.90
C CYS A 45 -8.81 4.55 -10.80
N THR A 46 -8.15 4.24 -11.91
CA THR A 46 -8.55 3.13 -12.78
C THR A 46 -8.21 1.78 -12.16
N GLU A 47 -7.17 1.75 -11.35
CA GLU A 47 -6.53 0.54 -10.85
C GLU A 47 -6.93 0.24 -9.41
N TYR A 48 -6.97 -1.06 -9.10
CA TYR A 48 -7.26 -1.53 -7.76
C TYR A 48 -6.00 -1.49 -6.89
N VAL A 49 -6.16 -0.92 -5.71
CA VAL A 49 -5.23 -1.06 -4.60
C VAL A 49 -5.76 -2.19 -3.72
N SER A 50 -4.94 -3.22 -3.50
CA SER A 50 -5.26 -4.38 -2.67
C SER A 50 -4.47 -4.34 -1.37
N ILE A 51 -5.15 -4.64 -0.26
CA ILE A 51 -4.56 -4.53 1.08
C ILE A 51 -4.68 -5.86 1.80
N PHE A 52 -3.57 -6.28 2.38
CA PHE A 52 -3.44 -7.47 3.19
C PHE A 52 -2.83 -7.12 4.54
N TYR A 53 -3.05 -7.98 5.53
CA TYR A 53 -2.43 -7.91 6.85
C TYR A 53 -1.66 -9.19 7.14
N SER A 54 -0.44 -9.03 7.64
CA SER A 54 0.42 -10.15 8.04
C SER A 54 1.39 -9.73 9.15
N ASP A 55 1.36 -10.44 10.28
CA ASP A 55 2.35 -10.31 11.37
C ASP A 55 2.60 -8.87 11.86
N GLY A 56 1.55 -8.03 11.94
CA GLY A 56 1.65 -6.62 12.36
C GLY A 56 1.98 -5.63 11.25
N PHE A 57 1.99 -6.06 9.99
CA PHE A 57 2.23 -5.22 8.83
C PHE A 57 1.00 -5.19 7.91
N LEU A 58 0.77 -4.03 7.28
CA LEU A 58 -0.05 -3.92 6.08
C LEU A 58 0.82 -4.12 4.85
N GLU A 59 0.34 -4.94 3.93
CA GLU A 59 0.91 -5.10 2.59
C GLU A 59 -0.07 -4.51 1.57
N ILE A 60 0.37 -3.45 0.89
CA ILE A 60 -0.46 -2.67 -0.03
C ILE A 60 0.12 -2.80 -1.43
N TYR A 61 -0.72 -3.21 -2.37
CA TYR A 61 -0.33 -3.47 -3.75
C TYR A 61 -1.18 -2.66 -4.71
N THR A 62 -0.56 -2.07 -5.72
CA THR A 62 -1.25 -1.60 -6.93
C THR A 62 -0.41 -1.98 -8.13
N ILE A 63 -1.03 -2.56 -9.16
CA ILE A 63 -0.37 -3.07 -10.36
C ILE A 63 -1.13 -2.54 -11.57
N TRP A 64 -0.42 -2.01 -12.57
CA TRP A 64 -1.03 -1.38 -13.72
C TRP A 64 -0.20 -1.50 -15.00
N GLY A 65 -0.79 -1.04 -16.10
CA GLY A 65 -0.21 -1.17 -17.43
C GLY A 65 -0.42 -2.56 -18.03
N ARG A 66 -0.13 -2.70 -19.32
CA ARG A 66 -0.51 -3.90 -20.06
C ARG A 66 0.35 -5.08 -19.62
N GLY A 67 -0.27 -6.09 -19.02
CA GLY A 67 0.45 -7.24 -18.48
C GLY A 67 1.16 -6.98 -17.14
N GLY A 68 0.77 -5.92 -16.41
CA GLY A 68 1.31 -5.61 -15.08
C GLY A 68 2.75 -5.07 -15.12
N GLU A 69 3.09 -4.30 -16.16
CA GLU A 69 4.43 -3.77 -16.37
C GLU A 69 4.86 -2.75 -15.29
N ASN A 70 3.91 -2.18 -14.56
CA ASN A 70 4.15 -1.27 -13.45
C ASN A 70 3.50 -1.79 -12.18
N GLY A 71 4.10 -1.48 -11.04
CA GLY A 71 3.50 -1.81 -9.75
C GLY A 71 4.14 -1.08 -8.59
N ILE A 72 3.39 -1.00 -7.50
CA ILE A 72 3.86 -0.57 -6.20
C ILE A 72 3.53 -1.65 -5.19
N ARG A 73 4.50 -1.93 -4.32
CA ARG A 73 4.30 -2.68 -3.09
C ARG A 73 4.76 -1.82 -1.91
N ILE A 74 3.89 -1.65 -0.92
CA ILE A 74 4.24 -1.03 0.35
C ILE A 74 4.08 -2.08 1.45
N LEU A 75 5.12 -2.25 2.25
CA LEU A 75 5.07 -2.96 3.52
C LEU A 75 5.14 -1.91 4.63
N ALA A 76 4.07 -1.78 5.41
CA ALA A 76 3.96 -0.77 6.46
C ALA A 76 3.68 -1.41 7.81
N ASP A 77 4.51 -1.12 8.80
CA ASP A 77 4.24 -1.45 10.21
C ASP A 77 2.95 -0.74 10.62
N THR A 78 1.97 -1.50 11.10
CA THR A 78 0.66 -0.97 11.52
C THR A 78 0.75 0.10 12.59
N SER A 79 1.80 0.12 13.43
CA SER A 79 2.03 1.19 14.41
C SER A 79 2.39 2.55 13.79
N ARG A 80 2.72 2.56 12.49
CA ARG A 80 3.00 3.75 11.68
C ARG A 80 1.86 4.11 10.74
N VAL A 81 0.74 3.38 10.81
CA VAL A 81 -0.40 3.56 9.93
C VAL A 81 -1.53 4.28 10.66
N SER A 82 -2.06 5.32 10.03
CA SER A 82 -3.31 5.97 10.41
C SER A 82 -4.32 5.82 9.28
N VAL A 83 -5.58 5.56 9.63
CA VAL A 83 -6.68 5.49 8.66
C VAL A 83 -7.81 6.43 9.05
N PHE A 84 -8.45 7.04 8.07
CA PHE A 84 -9.66 7.84 8.25
C PHE A 84 -10.45 7.92 6.94
N SER A 85 -11.76 8.09 7.03
CA SER A 85 -12.61 8.35 5.87
C SER A 85 -13.00 9.83 5.77
N GLU A 86 -13.13 10.32 4.54
CA GLU A 86 -13.73 11.61 4.22
C GLU A 86 -14.84 11.38 3.19
N GLY A 87 -16.09 11.66 3.58
CA GLY A 87 -17.24 11.27 2.76
C GLY A 87 -17.35 9.74 2.63
N ASP A 88 -17.34 9.24 1.40
CA ASP A 88 -17.34 7.80 1.08
C ASP A 88 -15.93 7.26 0.78
N ASP A 89 -14.92 8.13 0.75
CA ASP A 89 -13.55 7.78 0.41
C ASP A 89 -12.72 7.50 1.67
N LEU A 90 -11.70 6.66 1.52
CA LEU A 90 -10.84 6.21 2.61
C LEU A 90 -9.38 6.59 2.32
N TYR A 91 -8.71 7.08 3.36
CA TYR A 91 -7.31 7.45 3.36
C TYR A 91 -6.53 6.57 4.33
N ILE A 92 -5.37 6.09 3.87
CA ILE A 92 -4.38 5.39 4.69
C ILE A 92 -3.11 6.22 4.62
N LEU A 93 -2.66 6.73 5.77
CA LEU A 93 -1.43 7.51 5.91
C LEU A 93 -0.39 6.67 6.65
N ILE A 94 0.83 6.69 6.14
CA ILE A 94 1.92 5.83 6.58
C ILE A 94 3.12 6.73 6.87
N GLU A 95 3.52 6.77 8.14
CA GLU A 95 4.75 7.45 8.56
C GLU A 95 5.99 6.71 8.02
N PRO A 96 7.03 7.43 7.57
CA PRO A 96 8.30 6.84 7.14
C PRO A 96 8.93 5.96 8.22
N HIS A 97 9.34 4.75 7.85
CA HIS A 97 10.06 3.82 8.73
C HIS A 97 10.80 2.74 7.92
N GLY A 98 11.71 2.01 8.57
CA GLY A 98 12.51 0.97 7.92
C GLY A 98 13.35 1.51 6.77
N SER A 99 13.30 0.86 5.61
CA SER A 99 14.13 1.22 4.44
C SER A 99 13.84 2.59 3.83
N TYR A 100 12.70 3.22 4.16
CA TYR A 100 12.32 4.54 3.65
C TYR A 100 12.21 5.59 4.76
N GLU A 101 12.78 5.35 5.94
CA GLU A 101 12.83 6.33 7.05
C GLU A 101 13.46 7.67 6.66
N MET A 102 14.37 7.68 5.68
CA MET A 102 14.99 8.91 5.16
C MET A 102 14.07 9.76 4.28
N VAL A 103 12.89 9.27 3.91
CA VAL A 103 11.89 10.07 3.20
C VAL A 103 11.30 11.08 4.17
N ASN A 104 11.66 12.34 4.03
CA ASN A 104 10.95 13.42 4.69
C ASN A 104 9.56 13.49 4.02
N GLY A 105 8.49 13.10 4.72
CA GLY A 105 7.14 13.07 4.13
C GLY A 105 6.22 12.02 4.73
N VAL A 106 5.02 11.88 4.17
CA VAL A 106 4.04 10.85 4.54
C VAL A 106 3.60 10.12 3.28
N VAL A 107 3.58 8.79 3.33
CA VAL A 107 3.07 7.99 2.22
C VAL A 107 1.58 7.82 2.41
N GLY A 108 0.81 8.18 1.40
CA GLY A 108 -0.64 8.14 1.43
C GLY A 108 -1.21 7.17 0.40
N VAL A 109 -2.30 6.52 0.76
CA VAL A 109 -3.11 5.70 -0.13
C VAL A 109 -4.53 6.24 -0.09
N PHE A 110 -5.03 6.66 -1.25
CA PHE A 110 -6.41 7.08 -1.43
C PHE A 110 -7.21 5.94 -2.05
N LEU A 111 -8.38 5.65 -1.48
CA LEU A 111 -9.30 4.62 -1.94
C LEU A 111 -10.70 5.20 -2.13
N ARG A 112 -11.19 5.17 -3.37
CA ARG A 112 -12.49 5.71 -3.75
C ARG A 112 -13.63 4.80 -3.30
N GLY A 113 -14.63 5.37 -2.63
CA GLY A 113 -15.85 4.67 -2.22
C GLY A 113 -15.59 3.52 -1.24
N ALA A 114 -14.51 3.59 -0.47
CA ALA A 114 -13.98 2.50 0.35
C ALA A 114 -14.17 2.72 1.86
N ARG A 115 -15.05 3.64 2.27
CA ARG A 115 -15.37 3.91 3.69
C ARG A 115 -15.66 2.65 4.51
N ASP A 116 -16.36 1.68 3.94
CA ASP A 116 -16.74 0.44 4.63
C ASP A 116 -15.54 -0.45 4.99
N MET A 117 -14.36 -0.20 4.41
CA MET A 117 -13.11 -0.88 4.77
C MET A 117 -12.46 -0.31 6.03
N GLU A 118 -12.81 0.92 6.46
CA GLU A 118 -12.17 1.59 7.60
C GLU A 118 -12.23 0.75 8.89
N PRO A 119 -13.39 0.19 9.31
CA PRO A 119 -13.46 -0.58 10.55
C PRO A 119 -12.58 -1.84 10.52
N THR A 120 -12.50 -2.51 9.36
CA THR A 120 -11.66 -3.69 9.16
C THR A 120 -10.17 -3.34 9.27
N LEU A 121 -9.75 -2.22 8.65
CA LEU A 121 -8.38 -1.74 8.73
C LEU A 121 -7.99 -1.31 10.15
N ARG A 122 -8.85 -0.56 10.84
CA ARG A 122 -8.63 -0.20 12.25
C ARG A 122 -8.46 -1.43 13.12
N SER A 123 -9.35 -2.42 12.96
CA SER A 123 -9.26 -3.68 13.70
C SER A 123 -7.94 -4.40 13.45
N ALA A 124 -7.44 -4.40 12.21
CA ALA A 124 -6.15 -5.00 11.88
C ALA A 124 -4.96 -4.24 12.49
N ILE A 125 -5.03 -2.91 12.52
CA ILE A 125 -4.01 -2.05 13.15
C ILE A 125 -3.95 -2.29 14.67
N ASP A 126 -5.11 -2.42 15.32
CA ASP A 126 -5.21 -2.65 16.76
C ASP A 126 -4.74 -4.06 17.18
N LEU A 127 -4.74 -5.04 16.27
CA LEU A 127 -4.22 -6.40 16.55
C LEU A 127 -2.69 -6.47 16.72
N SER A 128 -1.97 -5.41 16.32
CA SER A 128 -0.51 -5.36 16.23
C SER A 128 0.24 -5.48 17.56
N ASP A 129 -0.46 -5.33 18.68
CA ASP A 129 0.11 -5.44 20.03
C ASP A 129 0.45 -6.89 20.44
N LEU A 130 0.02 -7.90 19.67
CA LEU A 130 0.07 -9.30 20.12
C LEU A 130 1.10 -10.19 19.41
N LYS A 131 1.54 -9.88 18.18
CA LYS A 131 2.49 -10.71 17.40
C LYS A 131 3.28 -9.89 16.38
N ARG A 132 4.44 -9.36 16.76
CA ARG A 132 5.38 -8.72 15.82
C ARG A 132 6.53 -9.67 15.50
N LYS A 133 6.77 -9.91 14.21
CA LYS A 133 8.08 -10.38 13.72
C LYS A 133 8.86 -9.15 13.25
N GLU A 134 10.18 -9.18 13.40
CA GLU A 134 11.05 -8.16 12.80
C GLU A 134 10.97 -8.25 11.27
N LYS A 135 10.23 -7.33 10.66
CA LYS A 135 10.31 -6.99 9.23
C LYS A 135 10.57 -5.49 9.14
N ASP A 136 11.39 -5.07 8.18
CA ASP A 136 11.56 -3.64 7.91
C ASP A 136 10.48 -3.16 6.93
N GLY A 137 9.94 -1.96 7.19
CA GLY A 137 9.07 -1.28 6.24
C GLY A 137 9.78 -1.04 4.90
N LEU A 138 9.06 -1.20 3.79
CA LEU A 138 9.60 -0.97 2.46
C LEU A 138 8.58 -0.40 1.48
N ILE A 139 9.09 0.28 0.45
CA ILE A 139 8.35 0.72 -0.73
C ILE A 139 9.12 0.27 -1.97
N GLU A 140 8.53 -0.65 -2.71
CA GLU A 140 9.02 -1.10 -4.01
C GLU A 140 8.17 -0.45 -5.10
N VAL A 141 8.82 0.21 -6.06
CA VAL A 141 8.18 0.80 -7.23
C VAL A 141 8.83 0.23 -8.48
N VAL A 142 8.02 -0.35 -9.36
CA VAL A 142 8.45 -0.85 -10.66
C VAL A 142 7.74 -0.05 -11.74
N GLN A 143 8.53 0.49 -12.67
CA GLN A 143 8.03 1.15 -13.86
C GLN A 143 8.55 0.40 -15.09
N GLY A 144 7.64 -0.02 -15.96
CA GLY A 144 7.99 -0.67 -17.21
C GLY A 144 8.78 0.31 -18.09
N GLN A 145 9.93 -0.11 -18.62
CA GLN A 145 10.62 0.68 -19.63
C GLN A 145 9.76 0.74 -20.89
N ARG A 146 9.36 1.96 -21.31
CA ARG A 146 8.81 2.17 -22.65
C ARG A 146 9.89 1.77 -23.67
N VAL A 147 9.62 0.71 -24.42
CA VAL A 147 10.36 0.36 -25.64
C VAL A 147 9.83 1.20 -26.80
#